data_AF-A0A0G0RMM5-F1
#
_entry.id   AF-A0A0G0RMM5-F1
#
_cell.length_a   1.000
_cell.length_b   1.000
_cell.length_c   1.000
_cell.angle_alpha   90.00
_cell.angle_beta   90.00
_cell.angle_gamma   90.00
#
_symmetry.space_group_name_H-M   'P 1'
#
loop_
_entity.id
_entity.type
_entity.pdbx_description
1 polymer ?
#
loop_
_entity_poly.entity_id
_entity_poly.type
_entity_poly.pdbx_seq_one_letter_code
_entity_poly.pdbx_strand_id
1 'polypeptide(L)'
;MSNQDELTTEEQATLVNFLNKFEPGPLPQAIFTAIARLIVTPTYLAIPLFEDNGVLKVQLLARELDDPYWPGQVALPGKIILSTDKTLADVYARLIKSEIPDAKIKTGPIFCGHIFEEIIRGREISLINYIILDEAPKQGKLYDVNNLPTNIV
;
A
#
# COMPACT_ATOMS: atom_id res chain seq x y z
N MET A 1 -12.63 -29.74 1.29
CA MET A 1 -13.82 -28.91 1.54
C MET A 1 -13.73 -28.47 2.99
N SER A 2 -13.62 -27.17 3.23
CA SER A 2 -13.41 -26.61 4.57
C SER A 2 -14.71 -26.70 5.36
N ASN A 3 -14.73 -27.47 6.45
CA ASN A 3 -15.74 -27.38 7.52
C ASN A 3 -15.54 -26.05 8.25
N GLN A 4 -15.95 -24.93 7.63
CA GLN A 4 -16.13 -23.69 8.37
C GLN A 4 -17.59 -23.66 8.78
N ASP A 5 -17.82 -23.79 10.09
CA ASP A 5 -19.13 -23.52 10.67
C ASP A 5 -19.53 -22.09 10.29
N GLU A 6 -20.66 -21.95 9.60
CA GLU A 6 -21.21 -20.65 9.26
C GLU A 6 -21.61 -19.92 10.55
N LEU A 7 -21.35 -18.60 10.61
CA LEU A 7 -21.79 -17.79 11.74
C LEU A 7 -23.31 -17.83 11.85
N THR A 8 -23.83 -18.08 13.05
CA THR A 8 -25.25 -17.94 13.34
C THR A 8 -25.72 -16.50 13.16
N THR A 9 -27.03 -16.29 12.97
CA THR A 9 -27.62 -14.95 12.86
C THR A 9 -27.31 -14.06 14.07
N GLU A 10 -27.23 -14.65 15.27
CA GLU A 10 -26.92 -13.94 16.52
C GLU A 10 -25.45 -13.48 16.56
N GLU A 11 -24.53 -14.33 16.11
CA GLU A 11 -23.10 -13.98 15.99
C GLU A 11 -22.88 -12.90 14.93
N GLN A 12 -23.56 -13.00 13.79
CA GLN A 12 -23.51 -11.96 12.75
C GLN A 12 -24.02 -10.62 13.28
N ALA A 13 -25.16 -10.60 13.98
CA ALA A 13 -25.69 -9.38 14.59
C ALA A 13 -24.72 -8.79 15.63
N THR A 14 -24.07 -9.64 16.42
CA THR A 14 -23.05 -9.22 17.40
C THR A 14 -21.83 -8.61 16.71
N LEU A 15 -21.33 -9.26 15.66
CA LEU A 15 -20.21 -8.74 14.86
C LEU A 15 -20.54 -7.39 14.24
N VAL A 16 -21.73 -7.23 13.64
CA VAL A 16 -22.20 -5.95 13.09
C VAL A 16 -22.24 -4.86 14.16
N ASN A 17 -22.75 -5.17 15.36
CA ASN A 17 -22.76 -4.22 16.48
C ASN A 17 -21.37 -3.79 16.93
N PHE A 18 -20.35 -4.64 16.84
CA PHE A 18 -18.97 -4.25 17.11
C PHE A 18 -18.37 -3.42 15.98
N LEU A 19 -18.61 -3.80 14.71
CA LEU A 19 -18.15 -3.04 13.55
C LEU A 19 -18.73 -1.63 13.51
N ASN A 20 -19.99 -1.45 13.91
CA ASN A 20 -20.66 -0.15 13.99
C ASN A 20 -20.06 0.82 15.02
N LYS A 21 -19.14 0.36 15.89
CA LYS A 21 -18.43 1.23 16.85
C LYS A 21 -17.17 1.85 16.27
N PHE A 22 -16.72 1.41 15.09
CA PHE A 22 -15.57 2.01 14.42
C PHE A 22 -16.02 3.20 13.59
N GLU A 23 -15.27 4.29 13.70
CA GLU A 23 -15.38 5.38 12.73
C GLU A 23 -14.80 4.94 11.38
N PRO A 24 -15.38 5.39 10.25
CA PRO A 24 -14.78 5.19 8.94
C PRO A 24 -13.32 5.69 8.90
N GLY A 25 -12.42 4.92 8.27
CA GLY A 25 -11.02 5.29 8.13
C GLY A 25 -10.06 4.17 8.52
N PRO A 26 -8.89 4.48 9.12
CA PRO A 26 -7.92 3.47 9.54
C PRO A 26 -8.51 2.53 10.59
N LEU A 27 -8.28 1.23 10.42
CA LEU A 27 -8.65 0.22 11.39
C LEU A 27 -7.41 -0.26 12.18
N PRO A 28 -7.56 -0.70 13.44
CA PRO A 28 -6.50 -1.38 14.16
C PRO A 28 -6.00 -2.58 13.35
N GLN A 29 -4.69 -2.80 13.33
CA GLN A 29 -4.04 -3.77 12.43
C GLN A 29 -4.65 -5.16 12.49
N ALA A 30 -4.89 -5.72 13.68
CA ALA A 30 -5.49 -7.05 13.81
C ALA A 30 -6.89 -7.14 13.19
N ILE A 31 -7.70 -6.09 13.34
CA ILE A 31 -9.05 -6.01 12.76
C ILE A 31 -8.96 -5.85 11.24
N PHE A 32 -8.09 -4.96 10.77
CA PHE A 32 -7.84 -4.77 9.34
C PHE A 32 -7.44 -6.08 8.67
N THR A 33 -6.46 -6.80 9.23
CA THR A 33 -6.01 -8.11 8.73
C THR A 33 -7.13 -9.13 8.68
N ALA A 34 -7.93 -9.21 9.74
CA ALA A 34 -9.04 -10.16 9.82
C ALA A 34 -10.11 -9.90 8.75
N ILE A 35 -10.28 -8.65 8.32
CA ILE A 35 -11.17 -8.23 7.24
C ILE A 35 -10.50 -8.42 5.87
N ALA A 36 -9.24 -8.01 5.72
CA ALA A 36 -8.50 -8.03 4.46
C ALA A 36 -8.37 -9.44 3.85
N ARG A 37 -8.37 -10.49 4.68
CA ARG A 37 -8.42 -11.89 4.17
C ARG A 37 -9.77 -12.28 3.55
N LEU A 38 -10.83 -11.53 3.83
CA LEU A 38 -12.21 -11.83 3.43
C LEU A 38 -12.66 -11.04 2.19
N ILE A 39 -11.98 -9.94 1.87
CA ILE A 39 -12.37 -9.03 0.79
C ILE A 39 -11.14 -8.64 -0.05
N VAL A 40 -11.38 -8.15 -1.27
CA VAL A 40 -10.32 -7.53 -2.07
C VAL A 40 -9.97 -6.17 -1.44
N THR A 41 -8.71 -6.00 -1.05
CA THR A 41 -8.23 -4.73 -0.50
C THR A 41 -7.76 -3.79 -1.62
N PRO A 42 -8.32 -2.57 -1.74
CA PRO A 42 -7.85 -1.60 -2.72
C PRO A 42 -6.64 -0.82 -2.19
N THR A 43 -5.59 -0.71 -2.99
CA THR A 43 -4.38 0.06 -2.65
C THR A 43 -4.03 1.06 -3.76
N TYR A 44 -3.24 2.06 -3.38
CA TYR A 44 -2.64 3.04 -4.26
C TYR A 44 -1.13 2.96 -4.08
N LEU A 45 -0.41 2.64 -5.15
CA LEU A 45 1.05 2.56 -5.17
C LEU A 45 1.63 3.70 -6.01
N ALA A 46 2.72 4.28 -5.53
CA ALA A 46 3.54 5.22 -6.27
C ALA A 46 4.88 4.57 -6.61
N ILE A 47 5.31 4.71 -7.87
CA ILE A 47 6.65 4.35 -8.36
C ILE A 47 7.44 5.66 -8.46
N PRO A 48 8.27 6.02 -7.46
CA PRO A 48 9.06 7.23 -7.52
C PRO A 48 10.31 6.97 -8.35
N LEU A 49 10.40 7.66 -9.49
CA LEU A 49 11.49 7.53 -10.44
C LEU A 49 12.40 8.76 -10.34
N PHE A 50 13.70 8.54 -10.37
CA PHE A 50 14.71 9.59 -10.41
C PHE A 50 15.74 9.25 -11.49
N GLU A 51 16.09 10.22 -12.33
CA GLU A 51 17.15 10.06 -13.32
C GLU A 51 18.46 10.60 -12.74
N ASP A 52 19.47 9.74 -12.68
CA ASP A 52 20.81 10.08 -12.22
C ASP A 52 21.80 9.83 -13.36
N ASN A 53 22.26 10.92 -14.00
CA ASN A 53 23.21 10.87 -15.11
C ASN A 53 22.79 9.92 -16.26
N GLY A 54 21.52 9.97 -16.65
CA GLY A 54 20.94 9.13 -17.71
C GLY A 54 20.56 7.71 -17.27
N VAL A 55 20.75 7.36 -15.99
CA VAL A 55 20.29 6.08 -15.42
C VAL A 55 18.97 6.31 -14.68
N LEU A 56 17.92 5.62 -15.12
CA LEU A 56 16.63 5.63 -14.43
C LEU A 56 16.69 4.76 -13.19
N LYS A 57 16.34 5.34 -12.04
CA LYS A 57 16.32 4.66 -10.74
C LYS A 57 14.94 4.74 -10.12
N VAL A 58 14.57 3.72 -9.35
CA VAL A 58 13.35 3.68 -8.54
C VAL A 58 13.70 3.79 -7.06
N GLN A 59 12.95 4.60 -6.33
CA GLN A 59 13.03 4.64 -4.87
C GLN A 59 12.20 3.50 -4.27
N LEU A 60 12.83 2.67 -3.45
CA LEU A 60 12.15 1.66 -2.64
C LEU A 60 12.38 1.97 -1.15
N LEU A 61 11.37 1.65 -0.33
CA LEU A 61 11.39 1.82 1.11
C LEU A 61 11.64 0.47 1.78
N ALA A 62 12.55 0.43 2.75
CA ALA A 62 12.75 -0.76 3.56
C ALA A 62 11.58 -0.88 4.54
N ARG A 63 11.02 -2.07 4.66
CA ARG A 63 10.07 -2.41 5.72
C ARG A 63 10.83 -2.73 7.00
N GLU A 64 10.22 -2.39 8.13
CA GLU A 64 10.77 -2.71 9.43
C GLU A 64 10.95 -4.22 9.63
N LEU A 65 11.90 -4.62 10.47
CA LEU A 65 12.17 -6.04 10.75
C LEU A 65 11.06 -6.72 11.56
N ASP A 66 10.21 -5.94 12.22
CA ASP A 66 9.04 -6.42 12.96
C ASP A 66 7.74 -6.33 12.15
N ASP A 67 7.82 -6.01 10.85
CA ASP A 67 6.66 -6.10 9.97
C ASP A 67 6.10 -7.53 9.97
N PRO A 68 4.80 -7.73 10.24
CA PRO A 68 4.25 -9.08 10.42
C PRO A 68 4.08 -9.86 9.11
N TYR A 69 4.24 -9.23 7.95
CA TYR A 69 4.04 -9.86 6.64
C TYR A 69 5.31 -9.92 5.82
N TRP A 70 6.09 -8.84 5.81
CA TRP A 70 7.26 -8.69 4.93
C TRP A 70 8.45 -8.05 5.66
N PRO A 71 8.94 -8.69 6.74
CA PRO A 71 10.02 -8.14 7.54
C PRO A 71 11.31 -7.99 6.73
N GLY A 72 11.89 -6.79 6.73
CA GLY A 72 13.17 -6.49 6.06
C GLY A 72 13.16 -6.54 4.53
N GLN A 73 11.98 -6.70 3.91
CA GLN A 73 11.85 -6.59 2.46
C GLN A 73 11.81 -5.11 2.04
N VAL A 74 11.96 -4.83 0.75
CA VAL A 74 11.82 -3.48 0.20
C VAL A 74 10.53 -3.39 -0.61
N ALA A 75 9.84 -2.26 -0.53
CA ALA A 75 8.55 -2.06 -1.18
C ALA A 75 8.45 -0.70 -1.86
N LEU A 76 7.52 -0.60 -2.80
CA LEU A 76 7.07 0.70 -3.30
C LEU A 76 6.32 1.47 -2.20
N PRO A 77 6.41 2.80 -2.15
CA PRO A 77 5.51 3.62 -1.35
C PRO A 77 4.05 3.33 -1.72
N GLY A 78 3.24 3.04 -0.71
CA GLY A 78 1.88 2.57 -0.92
C GLY A 78 0.94 2.89 0.23
N LYS A 79 -0.34 3.05 -0.08
CA LYS A 79 -1.41 3.19 0.91
C LYS A 79 -2.64 2.39 0.53
N ILE A 80 -3.31 1.86 1.54
CA ILE A 80 -4.70 1.42 1.41
C ILE A 80 -5.57 2.65 1.16
N ILE A 81 -6.52 2.52 0.24
CA ILE A 81 -7.55 3.53 0.00
C ILE A 81 -8.58 3.42 1.13
N LEU A 82 -8.71 4.47 1.92
CA LEU A 82 -9.61 4.49 3.08
C LEU A 82 -10.98 5.04 2.68
N SER A 83 -12.02 4.64 3.41
CA SER A 83 -13.38 5.17 3.23
C SER A 83 -13.50 6.67 3.50
N THR A 84 -12.52 7.25 4.18
CA THR A 84 -12.42 8.70 4.44
C THR A 84 -11.70 9.48 3.35
N ASP A 85 -11.01 8.80 2.42
CA ASP A 85 -10.42 9.44 1.25
C ASP A 85 -11.56 9.79 0.28
N LYS A 86 -11.78 11.07 -0.02
CA LYS A 86 -12.89 11.51 -0.89
C LYS A 86 -12.55 11.33 -2.36
N THR A 87 -11.26 11.37 -2.67
CA THR A 87 -10.70 11.24 -4.01
C THR A 87 -9.38 10.47 -3.96
N LEU A 88 -8.92 9.96 -5.12
CA LEU A 88 -7.58 9.39 -5.23
C LEU A 88 -6.46 10.42 -4.93
N ALA A 89 -6.74 11.71 -5.12
CA ALA A 89 -5.80 12.77 -4.77
C ALA A 89 -5.58 12.87 -3.25
N ASP A 90 -6.60 12.55 -2.43
CA ASP A 90 -6.46 12.51 -0.97
C ASP A 90 -5.55 11.35 -0.54
N VAL A 91 -5.73 10.17 -1.16
CA VAL A 91 -4.85 9.01 -0.93
C VAL A 91 -3.41 9.35 -1.29
N TYR A 92 -3.21 9.97 -2.47
CA TYR A 92 -1.91 10.39 -2.93
C TYR A 92 -1.25 11.40 -1.99
N ALA A 93 -1.98 12.44 -1.58
CA ALA A 93 -1.46 13.44 -0.64
C ALA A 93 -1.03 12.80 0.70
N ARG A 94 -1.82 11.82 1.18
CA ARG A 94 -1.54 11.08 2.41
C ARG A 94 -0.33 10.15 2.25
N LEU A 95 -0.17 9.51 1.10
CA LEU A 95 1.00 8.70 0.72
C LEU A 95 2.26 9.57 0.70
N ILE A 96 2.26 10.67 -0.05
CA ILE A 96 3.43 11.57 -0.13
C ILE A 96 3.82 12.06 1.25
N LYS A 97 2.84 12.53 2.04
CA LYS A 97 3.08 13.07 3.38
C LYS A 97 3.73 12.07 4.34
N SER A 98 3.41 10.78 4.26
CA SER A 98 3.92 9.81 5.25
C SER A 98 5.07 8.96 4.75
N GLU A 99 5.07 8.58 3.48
CA GLU A 99 6.05 7.62 2.93
C GLU A 99 7.25 8.32 2.29
N ILE A 100 7.04 9.51 1.69
CA ILE A 100 8.08 10.28 1.01
C ILE A 100 7.94 11.80 1.26
N PRO A 101 7.94 12.25 2.54
CA PRO A 101 7.58 13.63 2.92
C PRO A 101 8.47 14.73 2.33
N ASP A 102 9.72 14.40 2.01
CA ASP A 102 10.72 15.32 1.47
C ASP A 102 10.81 15.30 -0.07
N ALA A 103 9.92 14.57 -0.76
CA ALA A 103 10.00 14.41 -2.21
C ALA A 103 9.72 15.73 -2.94
N LYS A 104 10.65 16.17 -3.77
CA LYS A 104 10.38 17.19 -4.80
C LYS A 104 9.91 16.49 -6.07
N ILE A 105 8.64 16.65 -6.39
CA ILE A 105 8.00 15.99 -7.53
C ILE A 105 8.09 16.91 -8.74
N LYS A 106 8.76 16.44 -9.80
CA LYS A 106 8.83 17.09 -11.10
C LYS A 106 7.55 16.86 -11.91
N THR A 107 7.05 15.62 -11.90
CA THR A 107 5.87 15.20 -12.67
C THR A 107 5.10 14.12 -11.92
N GLY A 108 3.76 14.14 -12.00
CA GLY A 108 2.89 13.07 -11.53
C GLY A 108 1.85 13.51 -10.48
N PRO A 109 1.01 12.57 -10.00
CA PRO A 109 1.00 11.14 -10.33
C PRO A 109 0.42 10.85 -11.72
N ILE A 110 1.01 9.88 -12.43
CA ILE A 110 0.51 9.38 -13.72
C ILE A 110 0.10 7.92 -13.55
N PHE A 111 -1.16 7.62 -13.85
CA PHE A 111 -1.70 6.26 -13.77
C PHE A 111 -1.14 5.36 -14.86
N CYS A 112 -0.62 4.20 -14.45
CA CYS A 112 -0.02 3.19 -15.35
C CYS A 112 -0.97 2.04 -15.65
N GLY A 113 -1.81 1.70 -14.68
CA GLY A 113 -2.61 0.48 -14.70
C GLY A 113 -2.89 -0.02 -13.29
N HIS A 114 -3.39 -1.25 -13.20
CA HIS A 114 -3.65 -1.91 -11.93
C HIS A 114 -3.07 -3.32 -11.92
N ILE A 115 -2.76 -3.81 -10.72
CA ILE A 115 -2.38 -5.20 -10.47
C ILE A 115 -3.44 -5.81 -9.58
N PHE A 116 -3.81 -7.06 -9.87
CA PHE A 116 -4.73 -7.85 -9.06
C PHE A 116 -4.04 -9.15 -8.65
N GLU A 117 -3.72 -9.28 -7.38
CA GLU A 117 -2.82 -10.34 -6.90
C GLU A 117 -3.16 -10.86 -5.51
N GLU A 118 -2.85 -12.13 -5.28
CA GLU A 118 -2.93 -12.76 -3.96
C GLU A 118 -1.62 -12.53 -3.21
N ILE A 119 -1.70 -11.95 -2.02
CA ILE A 119 -0.59 -11.73 -1.10
C ILE A 119 -0.84 -12.46 0.22
N ILE A 120 0.14 -12.44 1.13
CA ILE A 120 0.04 -13.11 2.45
C ILE A 120 -1.20 -12.64 3.24
N ARG A 121 -1.60 -11.38 3.08
CA ARG A 121 -2.74 -10.77 3.77
C ARG A 121 -4.10 -11.13 3.14
N GLY A 122 -4.12 -11.67 1.93
CA GLY A 122 -5.33 -11.94 1.14
C GLY A 122 -5.22 -11.37 -0.27
N ARG A 123 -6.37 -11.09 -0.89
CA ARG A 123 -6.43 -10.53 -2.25
C ARG A 123 -6.35 -9.01 -2.24
N GLU A 124 -5.59 -8.42 -3.14
CA GLU A 124 -5.58 -6.97 -3.35
C GLU A 124 -5.73 -6.55 -4.81
N ILE A 125 -6.19 -5.31 -4.98
CA ILE A 125 -6.15 -4.58 -6.26
C ILE A 125 -5.40 -3.27 -6.05
N SER A 126 -4.29 -3.12 -6.76
CA SER A 126 -3.34 -2.04 -6.54
C SER A 126 -3.35 -1.09 -7.74
N LEU A 127 -3.69 0.18 -7.52
CA LEU A 127 -3.63 1.23 -8.54
C LEU A 127 -2.20 1.74 -8.65
N ILE A 128 -1.56 1.47 -9.78
CA ILE A 128 -0.15 1.76 -10.01
C ILE A 128 -0.01 3.13 -10.67
N ASN A 129 0.74 4.02 -10.03
CA ASN A 129 1.05 5.33 -10.55
C ASN A 129 2.55 5.57 -10.50
N TYR A 130 3.14 6.27 -11.46
CA TYR A 130 4.51 6.76 -11.33
C TYR A 130 4.55 8.25 -11.04
N ILE A 131 5.63 8.67 -10.37
CA ILE A 131 6.00 10.07 -10.17
C ILE A 131 7.47 10.22 -10.57
N ILE A 132 7.82 11.37 -11.17
CA ILE A 132 9.20 11.72 -11.46
C ILE A 132 9.68 12.69 -10.38
N LEU A 133 10.76 12.35 -9.72
CA LEU A 133 11.43 13.17 -8.72
C LEU A 133 12.38 14.16 -9.41
N ASP A 134 12.42 15.38 -8.90
CA ASP A 134 13.32 16.44 -9.38
C ASP A 134 14.71 16.33 -8.75
N GLU A 135 14.78 15.74 -7.55
CA GLU A 135 16.03 15.48 -6.83
C GLU A 135 16.04 14.08 -6.22
N ALA A 136 17.24 13.62 -5.86
CA ALA A 136 17.38 12.35 -5.17
C ALA A 136 16.63 12.38 -3.82
N PRO A 137 15.82 11.36 -3.50
CA PRO A 137 15.06 11.34 -2.26
C PRO A 137 15.98 11.22 -1.05
N LYS A 138 15.62 11.86 0.05
CA LYS A 138 16.36 11.81 1.32
C LYS A 138 16.14 10.52 2.11
N GLN A 139 15.04 9.81 1.83
CA GLN A 139 14.63 8.59 2.53
C GLN A 139 14.54 7.42 1.54
N GLY A 140 14.62 6.19 2.04
CA GLY A 140 14.65 5.00 1.20
C GLY A 140 15.97 4.84 0.44
N LYS A 141 16.00 3.91 -0.51
CA LYS A 141 17.17 3.65 -1.36
C LYS A 141 16.77 3.69 -2.83
N LEU A 142 17.64 4.26 -3.65
CA LEU A 142 17.51 4.25 -5.11
C LEU A 142 18.13 2.98 -5.68
N TYR A 143 17.39 2.30 -6.54
CA TYR A 143 17.82 1.10 -7.26
C TYR A 143 17.73 1.35 -8.76
N ASP A 144 18.68 0.84 -9.53
CA ASP A 144 18.58 0.83 -11.00
C ASP A 144 17.38 -0.02 -11.41
N VAL A 145 16.52 0.51 -12.29
CA VAL A 145 15.33 -0.22 -12.75
C VAL A 145 15.65 -1.49 -13.52
N ASN A 146 16.87 -1.61 -14.06
CA ASN A 146 17.36 -2.80 -14.75
C ASN A 146 18.12 -3.77 -13.83
N ASN A 147 18.34 -3.39 -12.56
CA ASN A 147 19.03 -4.21 -11.57
C ASN A 147 18.36 -4.07 -10.20
N LEU A 148 17.09 -4.48 -10.16
CA LEU A 148 16.28 -4.45 -8.96
C LEU A 148 16.72 -5.52 -7.95
N PRO A 149 16.60 -5.25 -6.64
CA PRO A 149 16.86 -6.25 -5.60
C PRO A 149 15.88 -7.42 -5.70
N THR A 150 16.28 -8.59 -5.20
CA THR A 150 15.45 -9.80 -5.26
C THR A 150 14.39 -9.88 -4.16
N ASN A 151 14.46 -9.03 -3.14
CA ASN A 151 13.55 -9.00 -1.99
C ASN A 151 12.51 -7.88 -2.07
N ILE A 152 11.89 -7.71 -3.25
CA ILE A 152 10.81 -6.73 -3.47
C ILE A 152 9.45 -7.36 -3.16
N VAL A 153 8.60 -6.56 -2.53
CA VAL A 153 7.18 -6.80 -2.24
C VAL A 153 6.35 -5.65 -2.77
#